data_AF-A0A928XMW5-F1
#
_entry.id   AF-A0A928XMW5-F1
#
_cell.length_a   1.000
_cell.length_b   1.000
_cell.length_c   1.000
_cell.angle_alpha   90.00
_cell.angle_beta   90.00
_cell.angle_gamma   90.00
#
_symmetry.space_group_name_H-M   'P 1'
#
loop_
_entity.id
_entity.type
_entity.pdbx_description
1 polymer ?
#
loop_
_entity_poly.entity_id
_entity_poly.type
_entity_poly.pdbx_seq_one_letter_code
_entity_poly.pdbx_strand_id
1 'polypeptide(L)'
;MDFRIVLVASGALLLSVGCSKEDKASGGAVGATTGAATAAAGGGDDPKAYYKMKCVVCHGEAGGGDGPGGSALTPKPRNFTEAAWQDSVKDDELKKAIVEGGAAVGKSAAMPGNPDLRGKDALADGLVKLIRGMKK
;
A
#
# COMPACT_ATOMS: atom_id res chain seq x y z
N MET A 1 -62.06 5.81 -5.06
CA MET A 1 -62.12 6.99 -4.18
C MET A 1 -60.77 7.69 -4.22
N ASP A 2 -60.66 8.60 -5.18
CA ASP A 2 -59.60 9.57 -5.40
C ASP A 2 -59.62 10.68 -4.33
N PHE A 3 -58.44 11.13 -3.89
CA PHE A 3 -58.18 12.48 -3.39
C PHE A 3 -56.68 12.76 -3.61
N ARG A 4 -56.23 13.27 -4.78
CA ARG A 4 -56.14 14.70 -5.16
C ARG A 4 -55.71 15.59 -3.97
N ILE A 5 -54.43 15.95 -3.88
CA ILE A 5 -53.78 17.14 -4.48
C ILE A 5 -54.34 18.46 -3.92
N VAL A 6 -53.53 19.12 -3.08
CA VAL A 6 -53.46 20.58 -2.82
C VAL A 6 -51.96 20.84 -2.57
N LEU A 7 -51.12 21.27 -3.51
CA LEU A 7 -50.98 22.58 -4.17
C LEU A 7 -50.98 23.80 -3.23
N VAL A 8 -49.85 24.05 -2.56
CA VAL A 8 -49.48 25.44 -2.24
C VAL A 8 -48.16 25.75 -2.93
N ALA A 9 -48.29 26.58 -3.95
CA ALA A 9 -47.23 27.22 -4.68
C ALA A 9 -46.46 28.21 -3.80
N SER A 10 -45.18 28.44 -4.09
CA SER A 10 -44.58 29.76 -4.30
C SER A 10 -43.07 29.64 -4.39
N GLY A 11 -42.49 30.26 -5.42
CA GLY A 11 -41.07 30.61 -5.42
C GLY A 11 -40.31 30.26 -6.70
N ALA A 12 -40.55 31.05 -7.75
CA ALA A 12 -39.66 31.15 -8.91
C ALA A 12 -38.33 31.79 -8.52
N LEU A 13 -37.19 31.33 -9.03
CA LEU A 13 -36.09 32.20 -9.47
C LEU A 13 -34.92 31.45 -10.16
N LEU A 14 -34.79 31.73 -11.46
CA LEU A 14 -33.56 32.12 -12.19
C LEU A 14 -32.37 31.16 -12.43
N LEU A 15 -32.08 31.07 -13.74
CA LEU A 15 -30.79 31.19 -14.42
C LEU A 15 -29.75 30.05 -14.36
N SER A 16 -29.61 29.41 -15.52
CA SER A 16 -28.44 29.50 -16.42
C SER A 16 -27.04 29.14 -15.90
N VAL A 17 -26.43 28.22 -16.66
CA VAL A 17 -25.01 28.24 -17.11
C VAL A 17 -23.95 27.82 -16.08
N GLY A 18 -23.15 26.83 -16.49
CA GLY A 18 -21.69 26.89 -16.27
C GLY A 18 -21.00 25.62 -15.77
N CYS A 19 -20.44 24.85 -16.69
CA CYS A 19 -19.16 24.16 -16.45
C CYS A 19 -18.04 25.21 -16.51
N SER A 20 -17.19 25.31 -15.48
CA SER A 20 -15.72 25.32 -15.59
C SER A 20 -15.04 25.75 -14.28
N LYS A 21 -14.27 24.81 -13.72
CA LYS A 21 -12.84 24.91 -13.36
C LYS A 21 -12.35 26.00 -12.40
N GLU A 22 -11.78 25.48 -11.30
CA GLU A 22 -10.68 25.98 -10.46
C GLU A 22 -10.79 27.36 -9.77
N ASP A 23 -10.52 27.42 -8.46
CA ASP A 23 -9.21 27.89 -7.97
C ASP A 23 -9.09 27.93 -6.43
N LYS A 24 -7.96 27.37 -5.98
CA LYS A 24 -7.08 27.78 -4.87
C LYS A 24 -7.65 28.61 -3.71
N ALA A 25 -7.70 27.93 -2.55
CA ALA A 25 -7.32 28.35 -1.20
C ALA A 25 -6.94 29.82 -0.92
N SER A 26 -7.50 30.37 0.17
CA SER A 26 -6.73 30.92 1.29
C SER A 26 -7.67 31.34 2.44
N GLY A 27 -7.24 31.10 3.68
CA GLY A 27 -7.86 31.71 4.88
C GLY A 27 -8.09 30.71 6.02
N GLY A 28 -7.03 30.40 6.77
CA GLY A 28 -7.16 29.65 8.02
C GLY A 28 -7.76 30.49 9.15
N ALA A 29 -8.42 29.84 10.11
CA ALA A 29 -7.85 29.64 11.44
C ALA A 29 -8.77 28.76 12.32
N VAL A 30 -8.10 27.92 13.10
CA VAL A 30 -8.47 27.25 14.35
C VAL A 30 -9.61 26.22 14.36
N GLY A 31 -9.19 24.97 14.55
CA GLY A 31 -10.07 23.84 14.81
C GLY A 31 -9.26 22.55 14.97
N ALA A 32 -8.35 22.52 15.95
CA ALA A 32 -7.83 21.26 16.43
C ALA A 32 -9.01 20.48 17.04
N THR A 33 -9.40 19.38 16.43
CA THR A 33 -9.44 18.04 17.05
C THR A 33 -9.99 17.01 16.07
N THR A 34 -9.31 15.86 16.07
CA THR A 34 -9.69 14.57 15.49
C THR A 34 -9.53 14.42 13.97
N GLY A 35 -8.26 14.45 13.56
CA GLY A 35 -7.82 13.86 12.31
C GLY A 35 -7.98 12.34 12.30
N ALA A 36 -8.48 11.84 11.16
CA ALA A 36 -8.18 10.55 10.57
C ALA A 36 -8.25 9.31 11.50
N ALA A 37 -9.47 8.85 11.76
CA ALA A 37 -9.73 7.44 12.01
C ALA A 37 -10.26 6.79 10.73
N THR A 38 -9.37 6.55 9.78
CA THR A 38 -9.46 5.43 8.82
C THR A 38 -8.03 5.15 8.36
N ALA A 39 -7.33 4.32 9.13
CA ALA A 39 -6.13 3.64 8.70
C ALA A 39 -5.92 2.44 9.63
N ALA A 40 -6.67 1.37 9.37
CA ALA A 40 -6.34 0.04 9.85
C ALA A 40 -6.35 -0.92 8.66
N ALA A 41 -5.27 -1.70 8.58
CA ALA A 41 -4.95 -2.77 7.65
C ALA A 41 -4.40 -2.36 6.26
N GLY A 42 -3.08 -2.54 6.13
CA GLY A 42 -2.36 -2.59 4.86
C GLY A 42 -1.53 -1.34 4.60
N GLY A 43 -0.27 -1.51 4.20
CA GLY A 43 0.41 -0.46 3.46
C GLY A 43 -0.52 0.01 2.35
N GLY A 44 -0.67 1.33 2.21
CA GLY A 44 -1.41 1.88 1.09
C GLY A 44 -0.83 1.41 -0.24
N ASP A 45 -1.36 1.92 -1.34
CA ASP A 45 -0.95 1.50 -2.69
C ASP A 45 0.49 1.94 -3.08
N ASP A 46 1.28 2.44 -2.12
CA ASP A 46 2.70 2.79 -2.27
C ASP A 46 3.63 1.64 -1.79
N PRO A 47 4.48 1.09 -2.68
CA PRO A 47 5.38 0.00 -2.33
C PRO A 47 6.38 0.31 -1.22
N LYS A 48 6.87 1.55 -1.12
CA LYS A 48 7.86 1.92 -0.10
C LYS A 48 7.22 1.97 1.28
N ALA A 49 6.04 2.57 1.39
CA ALA A 49 5.24 2.59 2.62
C ALA A 49 4.88 1.17 3.05
N TYR A 50 4.46 0.32 2.10
CA TYR A 50 4.18 -1.08 2.39
C TYR A 50 5.41 -1.82 2.92
N TYR A 51 6.56 -1.71 2.24
CA TYR A 51 7.81 -2.32 2.68
C TYR A 51 8.21 -1.85 4.09
N LYS A 52 8.10 -0.55 4.35
CA LYS A 52 8.41 0.03 5.66
C LYS A 52 7.54 -0.54 6.78
N MET A 53 6.24 -0.73 6.52
CA MET A 53 5.31 -1.22 7.54
C MET A 53 5.37 -2.73 7.76
N LYS A 54 5.68 -3.52 6.73
CA LYS A 54 5.53 -4.98 6.76
C LYS A 54 6.84 -5.75 6.70
N CYS A 55 7.84 -5.23 5.99
CA CYS A 55 9.03 -5.98 5.61
C CYS A 55 10.25 -5.63 6.46
N VAL A 56 10.42 -4.35 6.82
CA VAL A 56 11.61 -3.84 7.53
C VAL A 56 11.89 -4.56 8.84
N VAL A 57 10.85 -4.96 9.59
CA VAL A 57 11.01 -5.69 10.86
C VAL A 57 11.87 -6.94 10.73
N CYS A 58 11.83 -7.62 9.57
CA CYS A 58 12.63 -8.82 9.31
C CYS A 58 13.78 -8.56 8.32
N HIS A 59 13.52 -7.81 7.24
CA HIS A 59 14.48 -7.63 6.15
C HIS A 59 15.38 -6.40 6.32
N GLY A 60 15.10 -5.51 7.28
CA GLY A 60 15.83 -4.26 7.48
C GLY A 60 15.48 -3.18 6.45
N GLU A 61 15.79 -1.91 6.76
CA GLU A 61 15.49 -0.77 5.88
C GLU A 61 16.25 -0.85 4.55
N ALA A 62 17.51 -1.31 4.59
CA ALA A 62 18.36 -1.49 3.42
C ALA A 62 18.24 -2.88 2.77
N GLY A 63 17.35 -3.75 3.27
CA GLY A 63 17.21 -5.12 2.76
C GLY A 63 18.33 -6.06 3.18
N GLY A 64 19.07 -5.76 4.24
CA GLY A 64 20.22 -6.55 4.72
C GLY A 64 19.85 -7.90 5.34
N GLY A 65 18.57 -8.15 5.63
CA GLY A 65 18.13 -9.32 6.40
C GLY A 65 18.46 -9.20 7.90
N ASP A 66 18.73 -7.98 8.35
CA ASP A 66 19.20 -7.60 9.69
C ASP A 66 18.14 -6.86 10.50
N GLY A 67 16.87 -6.92 10.09
CA GLY A 67 15.76 -6.36 10.85
C GLY A 67 15.71 -6.94 12.28
N PRO A 68 15.19 -6.20 13.27
CA PRO A 68 15.18 -6.64 14.67
C PRO A 68 14.47 -7.97 14.89
N GLY A 69 13.42 -8.27 14.12
CA GLY A 69 12.73 -9.56 14.12
C GLY A 69 13.42 -10.63 13.26
N GLY A 70 14.23 -10.24 12.28
CA GLY A 70 14.93 -11.15 11.36
C GLY A 70 16.26 -11.67 11.91
N SER A 71 16.94 -10.86 12.72
CA SER A 71 18.29 -11.18 13.24
C SER A 71 18.35 -12.43 14.12
N ALA A 72 17.23 -12.80 14.76
CA ALA A 72 17.10 -13.99 15.60
C ALA A 72 16.58 -15.24 14.88
N LEU A 73 16.19 -15.14 13.59
CA LEU A 73 15.62 -16.26 12.84
C LEU A 73 16.71 -17.20 12.31
N THR A 74 16.39 -18.50 12.29
CA THR A 74 17.20 -19.52 11.62
C THR A 74 16.32 -20.29 10.62
N PRO A 75 16.59 -20.22 9.30
CA PRO A 75 17.61 -19.39 8.66
C PRO A 75 17.27 -17.89 8.74
N LYS A 76 18.31 -17.04 8.69
CA LYS A 76 18.14 -15.59 8.60
C LYS A 76 17.45 -15.17 7.29
N PRO A 77 16.71 -14.05 7.29
CA PRO A 77 16.22 -13.46 6.06
C PRO A 77 17.36 -13.18 5.07
N ARG A 78 17.04 -13.25 3.78
CA ARG A 78 18.00 -13.01 2.70
C ARG A 78 18.47 -11.56 2.71
N ASN A 79 19.77 -11.36 2.52
CA ASN A 79 20.34 -10.05 2.16
C ASN A 79 20.05 -9.77 0.67
N PHE A 80 19.22 -8.76 0.40
CA PHE A 80 18.82 -8.33 -0.94
C PHE A 80 19.89 -7.48 -1.65
N THR A 81 20.91 -7.03 -0.94
CA THR A 81 21.99 -6.22 -1.55
C THR A 81 23.00 -7.06 -2.35
N GLU A 82 22.99 -8.39 -2.17
CA GLU A 82 23.91 -9.31 -2.83
C GLU A 82 23.62 -9.44 -4.33
N ALA A 83 24.52 -8.92 -5.16
CA ALA A 83 24.37 -8.91 -6.61
C ALA A 83 24.21 -10.30 -7.22
N ALA A 84 25.06 -11.24 -6.83
CA ALA A 84 25.02 -12.60 -7.34
C ALA A 84 23.69 -13.31 -7.03
N TRP A 85 23.10 -13.02 -5.87
CA TRP A 85 21.79 -13.57 -5.52
C TRP A 85 20.68 -12.91 -6.35
N GLN A 86 20.69 -11.58 -6.48
CA GLN A 86 19.73 -10.85 -7.32
C GLN A 86 19.71 -11.40 -8.75
N ASP A 87 20.88 -11.62 -9.34
CA ASP A 87 20.98 -12.14 -10.71
C ASP A 87 20.52 -13.60 -10.85
N SER A 88 20.53 -14.36 -9.75
CA SER A 88 20.12 -15.77 -9.74
C SER A 88 18.61 -16.00 -9.64
N VAL A 89 17.85 -15.02 -9.15
CA VAL A 89 16.42 -15.15 -8.88
C VAL A 89 15.59 -14.41 -9.92
N LYS A 90 14.43 -14.95 -10.30
CA LYS A 90 13.50 -14.28 -11.24
C LYS A 90 12.49 -13.40 -10.52
N ASP A 91 12.00 -12.36 -11.21
CA ASP A 91 11.00 -11.43 -10.67
C ASP A 91 9.70 -12.14 -10.26
N ASP A 92 9.25 -13.12 -11.05
CA ASP A 92 8.07 -13.91 -10.73
C ASP A 92 8.24 -14.73 -9.43
N GLU A 93 9.44 -15.25 -9.18
CA GLU A 93 9.75 -15.96 -7.93
C GLU A 93 9.74 -14.99 -6.74
N LEU A 94 10.32 -13.80 -6.90
CA LEU A 94 10.27 -12.75 -5.87
C LEU A 94 8.82 -12.34 -5.57
N LYS A 95 8.03 -12.08 -6.61
CA LYS A 95 6.61 -11.73 -6.48
C LYS A 95 5.84 -12.83 -5.76
N LYS A 96 6.05 -14.09 -6.15
CA LYS A 96 5.43 -15.24 -5.49
C LYS A 96 5.83 -15.32 -4.02
N ALA A 97 7.12 -15.16 -3.70
CA ALA A 97 7.59 -15.16 -2.31
C ALA A 97 6.97 -14.02 -1.48
N ILE A 98 6.79 -12.84 -2.06
CA ILE A 98 6.16 -11.69 -1.39
C ILE A 98 4.68 -11.94 -1.13
N VAL A 99 3.94 -12.47 -2.11
CA VAL A 99 2.49 -12.66 -1.99
C VAL A 99 2.15 -13.91 -1.17
N GLU A 100 2.86 -15.01 -1.39
CA GLU A 100 2.53 -16.33 -0.85
C GLU A 100 3.44 -16.78 0.30
N GLY A 101 4.57 -16.10 0.52
CA GLY A 101 5.52 -16.40 1.58
C GLY A 101 6.65 -17.33 1.14
N GLY A 102 7.62 -17.52 2.03
CA GLY A 102 8.84 -18.28 1.74
C GLY A 102 8.57 -19.75 1.40
N ALA A 103 7.62 -20.39 2.08
CA ALA A 103 7.28 -21.80 1.83
C ALA A 103 6.82 -22.06 0.39
N ALA A 104 6.13 -21.11 -0.24
CA ALA A 104 5.59 -21.24 -1.60
C ALA A 104 6.68 -21.29 -2.70
N VAL A 105 7.89 -20.89 -2.34
CA VAL A 105 9.10 -20.89 -3.20
C VAL A 105 10.22 -21.77 -2.60
N GLY A 106 9.86 -22.73 -1.74
CA GLY A 106 10.81 -23.68 -1.14
C GLY A 106 11.82 -23.04 -0.18
N LYS A 107 11.47 -21.91 0.45
CA LYS A 107 12.24 -21.23 1.50
C LYS A 107 11.56 -21.39 2.86
N SER A 108 12.13 -20.76 3.89
CA SER A 108 11.62 -20.85 5.26
C SER A 108 10.16 -20.42 5.38
N ALA A 109 9.35 -21.21 6.07
CA ALA A 109 7.98 -20.87 6.43
C ALA A 109 7.89 -19.70 7.43
N ALA A 110 9.02 -19.29 8.03
CA ALA A 110 9.10 -18.11 8.88
C ALA A 110 8.89 -16.79 8.11
N MET A 111 8.98 -16.80 6.77
CA MET A 111 8.57 -15.67 5.93
C MET A 111 7.09 -15.87 5.55
N PRO A 112 6.13 -15.20 6.22
CA PRO A 112 4.72 -15.34 5.90
C PRO A 112 4.40 -14.69 4.54
N GLY A 113 3.34 -15.16 3.90
CA GLY A 113 2.75 -14.48 2.76
C GLY A 113 1.99 -13.23 3.16
N ASN A 114 1.74 -12.36 2.19
CA ASN A 114 0.97 -11.13 2.33
C ASN A 114 -0.34 -11.27 1.55
N PRO A 115 -1.39 -11.90 2.13
CA PRO A 115 -2.64 -12.19 1.42
C PRO A 115 -3.38 -10.92 0.96
N ASP A 116 -3.11 -9.78 1.59
CA ASP A 116 -3.62 -8.46 1.21
C ASP A 116 -3.03 -7.91 -0.10
N LEU A 117 -1.97 -8.52 -0.63
CA LEU A 117 -1.42 -8.22 -1.96
C LEU A 117 -2.08 -9.01 -3.09
N ARG A 118 -2.95 -9.99 -2.79
CA ARG A 118 -3.67 -10.76 -3.82
C ARG A 118 -4.57 -9.83 -4.63
N GLY A 119 -4.39 -9.82 -5.96
CA GLY A 119 -5.10 -8.92 -6.87
C GLY A 119 -4.54 -7.49 -6.92
N LYS A 120 -3.45 -7.20 -6.19
CA LYS A 120 -2.74 -5.91 -6.22
C LYS A 120 -1.41 -6.04 -6.96
N ASP A 121 -1.46 -6.49 -8.21
CA ASP A 121 -0.27 -6.80 -9.00
C ASP A 121 0.69 -5.61 -9.12
N ALA A 122 0.17 -4.40 -9.33
CA ALA A 122 1.00 -3.19 -9.42
C ALA A 122 1.79 -2.91 -8.13
N LEU A 123 1.19 -3.17 -6.96
CA LEU A 123 1.85 -2.98 -5.66
C LEU A 123 2.91 -4.07 -5.45
N ALA A 124 2.59 -5.32 -5.77
CA ALA A 124 3.54 -6.43 -5.69
C ALA A 124 4.73 -6.24 -6.65
N ASP A 125 4.49 -5.79 -7.89
CA ASP A 125 5.53 -5.48 -8.87
C ASP A 125 6.38 -4.28 -8.40
N GLY A 126 5.75 -3.30 -7.75
CA GLY A 126 6.44 -2.18 -7.12
C GLY A 126 7.37 -2.62 -5.98
N LEU A 127 6.96 -3.61 -5.18
CA LEU A 127 7.80 -4.21 -4.15
C LEU A 127 8.98 -4.98 -4.74
N VAL A 128 8.76 -5.73 -5.83
CA VAL A 128 9.84 -6.39 -6.57
C VAL A 128 10.84 -5.34 -7.07
N LYS A 129 10.38 -4.26 -7.71
CA LYS A 129 11.24 -3.16 -8.17
C LYS A 129 12.03 -2.53 -7.03
N LEU A 130 11.41 -2.33 -5.87
CA LEU A 130 12.08 -1.80 -4.68
C LEU A 130 13.22 -2.74 -4.22
N ILE A 131 12.97 -4.05 -4.17
CA ILE A 131 13.97 -5.06 -3.82
C ILE A 131 15.10 -5.09 -4.85
N ARG A 132 14.78 -5.04 -6.16
CA ARG A 132 15.79 -4.97 -7.23
C ARG A 132 16.67 -3.73 -7.11
N GLY A 133 16.11 -2.61 -6.66
CA GLY A 133 16.83 -1.37 -6.41
C GLY A 133 17.81 -1.40 -5.22
N MET A 134 17.82 -2.46 -4.41
CA MET A 134 18.74 -2.61 -3.27
C MET A 134 20.06 -3.29 -3.66
N LYS A 135 20.16 -3.83 -4.88
CA LYS A 135 21.37 -4.46 -5.41
C LYS A 135 22.55 -3.48 -5.37
N LYS A 136 23.68 -3.91 -4.83
CA LYS A 136 24.94 -3.15 -4.82
C LYS A 136 25.91 -3.65 -5.88
#